data_AF-A0A9E3YS33-F1
#
_entry.id   AF-A0A9E3YS33-F1
#
_cell.length_a   1.000
_cell.length_b   1.000
_cell.length_c   1.000
_cell.angle_alpha   90.00
_cell.angle_beta   90.00
_cell.angle_gamma   90.00
#
_symmetry.space_group_name_H-M   'P 1'
#
loop_
_entity.id
_entity.type
_entity.pdbx_description
1 polymer ?
#
loop_
_entity_poly.entity_id
_entity_poly.type
_entity_poly.pdbx_seq_one_letter_code
_entity_poly.pdbx_strand_id
1 'polypeptide(L)'
;GTVSAYEVGGGALRWQNDQFARRLPGTPVAVGSYVAVADFDGYVHLLSQVDGHVAGRVRADSAGVRADMVAAGDMLYVYGNSGDLTAFRVGSR
;
A
#
# COMPACT_ATOMS: atom_id res chain seq x y z
N GLY A 1 -8.42 -4.21 9.71
CA GLY A 1 -8.40 -4.03 8.26
C GLY A 1 -7.82 -5.28 7.65
N THR A 2 -8.33 -5.63 6.49
CA THR A 2 -7.89 -6.80 5.73
C THR A 2 -7.66 -6.34 4.30
N VAL A 3 -6.56 -6.76 3.69
CA VAL A 3 -6.28 -6.55 2.27
C VAL A 3 -6.44 -7.91 1.59
N SER A 4 -7.30 -7.98 0.58
CA SER A 4 -7.58 -9.21 -0.16
C SER A 4 -7.35 -9.00 -1.64
N ALA A 5 -6.85 -10.02 -2.33
CA ALA A 5 -6.76 -10.04 -3.78
C ALA A 5 -7.62 -11.16 -4.35
N TYR A 6 -8.23 -10.88 -5.50
CA TYR A 6 -9.14 -11.77 -6.18
C TYR A 6 -8.73 -11.96 -7.65
N GLU A 7 -9.03 -13.12 -8.22
CA GLU A 7 -8.84 -13.37 -9.65
C GLU A 7 -9.76 -12.48 -10.49
N VAL A 8 -9.20 -11.88 -11.54
CA VAL A 8 -9.98 -11.12 -12.52
C VAL A 8 -10.91 -12.07 -13.27
N GLY A 9 -12.21 -11.75 -13.31
CA GLY A 9 -13.22 -12.52 -14.04
C GLY A 9 -13.81 -13.72 -13.29
N GLY A 10 -13.13 -14.24 -12.26
CA GLY A 10 -13.61 -15.38 -11.47
C GLY A 10 -14.01 -15.04 -10.03
N GLY A 11 -13.51 -13.93 -9.47
CA GLY A 11 -13.81 -13.51 -8.09
C GLY A 11 -13.28 -14.47 -7.01
N ALA A 12 -12.51 -15.49 -7.39
CA ALA A 12 -11.88 -16.40 -6.45
C ALA A 12 -10.81 -15.66 -5.64
N LEU A 13 -10.79 -15.88 -4.33
CA LEU A 13 -9.78 -15.32 -3.43
C LEU A 13 -8.41 -15.92 -3.77
N ARG A 14 -7.42 -15.06 -4.08
CA ARG A 14 -6.01 -15.49 -4.28
C ARG A 14 -5.24 -15.51 -2.97
N TRP A 15 -5.33 -14.40 -2.24
CA TRP A 15 -4.69 -14.24 -0.95
C TRP A 15 -5.43 -13.19 -0.12
N GLN A 16 -5.19 -13.27 1.20
CA GLN A 16 -5.72 -12.34 2.18
C GLN A 16 -4.64 -12.05 3.22
N ASN A 17 -4.51 -10.78 3.59
CA ASN A 17 -3.63 -10.33 4.67
C ASN A 17 -4.43 -9.53 5.71
N ASP A 18 -4.49 -10.05 6.93
CA ASP A 18 -5.23 -9.51 8.07
C ASP A 18 -4.33 -8.78 9.09
N GLN A 19 -3.04 -8.61 8.80
CA GLN A 19 -2.07 -7.90 9.66
C GLN A 19 -2.40 -6.39 9.83
N PHE A 20 -3.35 -5.88 9.05
CA PHE A 20 -3.84 -4.50 9.12
C PHE A 20 -5.03 -4.35 10.09
N ALA A 21 -5.26 -5.34 10.96
CA ALA A 21 -6.18 -5.23 12.09
C ALA A 21 -5.91 -3.94 12.88
N ARG A 22 -6.94 -3.11 13.06
CA ARG A 22 -6.89 -1.80 13.75
C ARG A 22 -5.97 -0.73 13.14
N ARG A 23 -5.44 -0.92 11.92
CA ARG A 23 -4.55 0.07 11.25
C ARG A 23 -5.25 1.01 10.27
N LEU A 24 -6.57 0.86 10.10
CA LEU A 24 -7.41 1.64 9.18
C LEU A 24 -6.75 1.80 7.79
N PRO A 25 -6.50 0.70 7.06
CA PRO A 25 -5.78 0.77 5.80
C PRO A 25 -6.52 1.67 4.82
N GLY A 26 -5.80 2.62 4.22
CA GLY A 26 -6.28 3.43 3.11
C GLY A 26 -6.44 2.60 1.83
N THR A 27 -6.83 3.27 0.74
CA THR A 27 -7.02 2.63 -0.56
C THR A 27 -5.75 1.90 -1.01
N PRO A 28 -5.82 0.59 -1.33
CA PRO A 28 -4.68 -0.14 -1.88
C PRO A 28 -4.36 0.33 -3.30
N VAL A 29 -3.08 0.49 -3.61
CA VAL A 29 -2.61 0.97 -4.93
C VAL A 29 -1.59 0.00 -5.50
N ALA A 30 -1.81 -0.48 -6.73
CA ALA A 30 -0.81 -1.27 -7.43
C ALA A 30 0.35 -0.37 -7.91
N VAL A 31 1.59 -0.75 -7.59
CA VAL A 31 2.80 -0.03 -8.02
C VAL A 31 3.93 -1.03 -8.28
N GLY A 32 4.49 -1.01 -9.50
CA GLY A 32 5.39 -2.06 -9.96
C GLY A 32 4.78 -3.46 -9.75
N SER A 33 5.52 -4.34 -9.06
CA SER A 33 5.09 -5.70 -8.69
C SER A 33 4.50 -5.81 -7.28
N TYR A 34 4.16 -4.68 -6.64
CA TYR A 34 3.67 -4.61 -5.27
C TYR A 34 2.29 -3.97 -5.18
N VAL A 35 1.61 -4.17 -4.06
CA VAL A 35 0.44 -3.41 -3.63
C VAL A 35 0.86 -2.53 -2.47
N ALA A 36 0.75 -1.22 -2.61
CA ALA A 36 0.98 -0.26 -1.55
C ALA A 36 -0.30 -0.03 -0.74
N VAL A 37 -0.18 -0.01 0.58
CA VAL A 37 -1.27 0.33 1.51
C VAL A 37 -0.76 1.29 2.56
N ALA A 38 -1.40 2.44 2.70
CA ALA A 38 -1.10 3.39 3.75
C ALA A 38 -1.89 3.06 5.03
N ASP A 39 -1.28 3.28 6.20
CA ASP A 39 -1.96 3.21 7.49
C ASP A 39 -2.07 4.57 8.18
N PHE A 40 -2.88 4.61 9.23
CA PHE A 40 -3.14 5.85 9.98
C PHE A 40 -1.90 6.40 10.72
N ASP A 41 -0.90 5.56 11.01
CA ASP A 41 0.38 5.98 11.62
C ASP A 41 1.35 6.58 10.57
N GLY A 42 0.91 6.62 9.30
CA GLY A 42 1.61 7.21 8.16
C GLY A 42 2.68 6.33 7.56
N TYR A 43 2.61 5.02 7.81
CA TYR A 43 3.41 4.04 7.08
C TYR A 43 2.74 3.65 5.77
N VAL A 44 3.57 3.49 4.74
CA VAL A 44 3.23 2.78 3.52
C VAL A 44 3.82 1.38 3.62
N HIS A 45 2.96 0.38 3.53
CA HIS A 45 3.33 -1.04 3.49
C HIS A 45 3.27 -1.52 2.05
N LEU A 46 4.30 -2.22 1.61
CA LEU A 46 4.34 -2.88 0.32
C LEU A 46 4.05 -4.37 0.52
N LEU A 47 2.97 -4.84 -0.09
CA LEU A 47 2.60 -6.24 -0.13
C LEU A 47 3.02 -6.82 -1.48
N SER A 48 3.54 -8.05 -1.45
CA SER A 48 3.72 -8.84 -2.67
C SER A 48 2.38 -9.07 -3.35
N GLN A 49 2.28 -8.80 -4.66
CA GLN A 49 1.08 -9.08 -5.44
C GLN A 49 0.80 -10.60 -5.55
N VAL A 50 1.81 -11.45 -5.32
CA VAL A 50 1.73 -12.90 -5.53
C VAL A 50 1.00 -13.60 -4.38
N ASP A 51 1.32 -13.23 -3.14
CA ASP A 51 0.93 -13.95 -1.93
C ASP A 51 0.50 -13.02 -0.77
N GLY A 52 0.54 -11.71 -0.96
CA GLY A 52 0.06 -10.73 0.02
C GLY A 52 0.98 -10.53 1.22
N HIS A 53 2.16 -11.17 1.29
CA HIS A 53 3.08 -10.93 2.41
C HIS A 53 3.64 -9.50 2.36
N VAL A 54 3.92 -8.92 3.53
CA VAL A 54 4.53 -7.59 3.62
C VAL A 54 6.01 -7.69 3.26
N ALA A 55 6.38 -7.19 2.08
CA ALA A 55 7.74 -7.17 1.56
C ALA A 55 8.59 -6.04 2.16
N GLY A 56 7.94 -4.98 2.65
CA GLY A 56 8.62 -3.87 3.29
C GLY A 56 7.66 -2.78 3.73
N ARG A 57 8.19 -1.81 4.47
CA ARG A 57 7.45 -0.60 4.85
C ARG A 57 8.37 0.60 4.94
N VAL A 58 7.81 1.77 4.66
CA VAL A 58 8.46 3.07 4.85
C VAL A 58 7.49 4.02 5.53
N ARG A 59 8.01 4.93 6.36
CA ARG A 59 7.18 5.99 6.93
C ARG A 59 7.19 7.18 5.99
N ALA A 60 6.03 7.51 5.43
CA ALA A 60 5.88 8.62 4.51
C ALA A 60 5.64 9.95 5.23
N ASP A 61 4.86 9.92 6.32
CA ASP A 61 4.58 11.11 7.13
C ASP A 61 4.28 10.69 8.58
N SER A 62 4.67 11.52 9.55
CA SER A 62 4.29 11.30 10.94
C SER A 62 2.85 11.56 11.29
N ALA A 63 2.23 12.48 10.56
CA ALA A 63 0.87 12.93 10.82
C ALA A 63 -0.18 11.98 10.24
N GLY A 64 0.25 10.88 9.59
CA GLY A 64 -0.61 9.94 8.90
C GLY A 64 -0.74 10.22 7.40
N VAL A 65 -1.36 9.29 6.69
CA VAL A 65 -1.66 9.41 5.26
C VAL A 65 -3.14 9.09 5.06
N ARG A 66 -3.94 10.10 4.70
CA ARG A 66 -5.38 9.94 4.44
C ARG A 66 -5.78 10.14 2.98
N ALA A 67 -4.93 10.81 2.20
CA ALA A 67 -5.17 11.00 0.77
C ALA A 67 -4.88 9.70 0.02
N ASP A 68 -5.59 9.47 -1.09
CA ASP A 68 -5.29 8.36 -1.97
C ASP A 68 -3.88 8.53 -2.55
N MET A 69 -3.10 7.45 -2.50
CA MET A 69 -1.78 7.41 -3.13
C MET A 69 -1.95 7.32 -4.66
N VAL A 70 -0.97 7.83 -5.39
CA VAL A 70 -0.98 7.76 -6.86
C VAL A 70 0.26 7.00 -7.32
N ALA A 71 0.09 6.05 -8.24
CA ALA A 71 1.20 5.33 -8.84
C ALA A 71 1.38 5.69 -10.33
N ALA A 72 2.63 5.80 -10.78
CA ALA A 72 2.99 5.95 -12.18
C ALA A 72 4.23 5.08 -12.47
N GLY A 73 4.02 3.94 -13.14
CA GLY A 73 5.08 2.95 -13.35
C GLY A 73 5.58 2.36 -12.04
N ASP A 74 6.85 2.59 -11.72
CA ASP A 74 7.51 2.19 -10.47
C ASP A 74 7.56 3.31 -9.43
N MET A 75 6.95 4.47 -9.69
CA MET A 75 6.88 5.59 -8.76
C MET A 75 5.57 5.59 -7.98
N LEU A 76 5.65 5.78 -6.66
CA LEU A 76 4.52 5.99 -5.76
C LEU A 76 4.58 7.40 -5.18
N TYR A 77 3.52 8.17 -5.35
CA TYR A 77 3.34 9.51 -4.80
C TYR A 77 2.40 9.44 -3.60
N VAL A 78 2.85 10.03 -2.49
CA VAL A 78 2.14 10.00 -1.21
C VAL A 78 2.01 11.42 -0.70
N TYR A 79 0.77 11.86 -0.49
CA TYR A 79 0.47 13.16 0.11
C TYR A 79 0.11 12.96 1.59
N GLY A 80 1.02 13.41 2.46
CA GLY A 80 0.90 13.28 3.91
C GLY A 80 -0.06 14.30 4.54
N ASN A 81 -0.52 14.00 5.75
CA ASN A 81 -1.35 14.91 6.54
C ASN A 81 -0.60 16.17 7.02
N SER A 82 0.73 16.19 7.01
CA SER A 82 1.58 17.37 7.23
C SER A 82 1.52 18.37 6.07
N GLY A 83 1.06 17.92 4.89
CA GLY A 83 1.12 18.68 3.64
C GLY A 83 2.32 18.32 2.75
N ASP A 84 3.16 17.37 3.16
CA ASP A 84 4.31 16.95 2.37
C ASP A 84 3.91 15.98 1.24
N LEU A 85 4.37 16.25 0.02
CA LEU A 85 4.28 15.34 -1.11
C LEU A 85 5.61 14.61 -1.28
N THR A 86 5.61 13.29 -1.03
CA THR A 86 6.80 12.45 -1.17
C THR A 86 6.64 11.48 -2.34
N ALA A 87 7.74 11.23 -3.06
CA ALA A 87 7.80 10.24 -4.13
C ALA A 87 8.78 9.12 -3.78
N PHE A 88 8.31 7.88 -3.87
CA PHE A 88 9.11 6.67 -3.66
C PHE A 88 9.28 5.92 -4.98
N ARG A 89 10.49 5.45 -5.27
CA ARG A 89 10.71 4.43 -6.31
C ARG A 89 10.55 3.05 -5.68
N VAL A 90 9.68 2.23 -6.24
CA VAL A 90 9.35 0.89 -5.77
C VAL A 90 9.97 -0.14 -6.70
N GLY A 91 10.91 -0.93 -6.18
CA GLY A 91 11.53 -2.02 -6.91
C GLY A 91 12.37 -2.89 -6.00
N SER A 92 12.74 -4.07 -6.50
CA SER A 92 13.84 -4.83 -5.92
C SER A 92 15.14 -4.06 -6.13
N ARG A 93 15.95 -3.94 -5.08
CA ARG A 93 17.34 -3.48 -5.21
C ARG A 93 18.13 -4.37 -6.16
#